data_AF-A0AAD4LDD3-F1
#
_entry.id   AF-A0AAD4LDD3-F1
#
_cell.length_a   1.000
_cell.length_b   1.000
_cell.length_c   1.000
_cell.angle_alpha   90.00
_cell.angle_beta   90.00
_cell.angle_gamma   90.00
#
_symmetry.space_group_name_H-M   'P 1'
#
loop_
_entity.id
_entity.type
_entity.pdbx_description
1 polymer ?
#
loop_
_entity_poly.entity_id
_entity_poly.type
_entity_poly.pdbx_seq_one_letter_code
_entity_poly.pdbx_strand_id
1 'polypeptide(L)'
;INVSTTKLRKLAFALENSTTKLLPAWYKTLVSLNLPRRMMPRDVATRWNSTYDMLEFAIQYRPAIDLMTAVREELRKYKLVSEEWRIAKELQDVLKVSHFFFFRRSVLSV
;
A
#
# COMPACT_ATOMS: atom_id res chain seq x y z
N ILE A 1 3.39 11.11 12.12
CA ILE A 1 2.94 9.98 11.25
C ILE A 1 1.87 10.54 10.33
N ASN A 2 2.05 10.39 9.02
CA ASN A 2 1.13 10.95 8.02
C ASN A 2 -0.25 10.26 8.08
N VAL A 3 -1.34 11.00 7.88
CA VAL A 3 -2.70 10.45 7.93
C VAL A 3 -2.90 9.40 6.82
N SER A 4 -2.35 9.66 5.63
CA SER A 4 -2.41 8.74 4.48
C SER A 4 -1.74 7.39 4.78
N THR A 5 -0.54 7.38 5.38
CA THR A 5 0.18 6.14 5.70
C THR A 5 -0.53 5.34 6.79
N THR A 6 -1.19 6.02 7.72
CA THR A 6 -1.96 5.36 8.78
C THR A 6 -3.17 4.61 8.21
N LYS A 7 -3.90 5.22 7.26
CA LYS A 7 -5.02 4.56 6.57
C LYS A 7 -4.56 3.35 5.77
N LEU A 8 -3.49 3.48 4.98
CA LEU A 8 -2.91 2.40 4.19
C LEU A 8 -2.42 1.24 5.06
N ARG A 9 -1.75 1.52 6.19
CA ARG A 9 -1.31 0.48 7.14
C ARG A 9 -2.48 -0.29 7.73
N LYS A 10 -3.55 0.43 8.14
CA LYS A 10 -4.76 -0.21 8.68
C LYS A 10 -5.51 -1.01 7.62
N LEU A 11 -5.53 -0.54 6.38
CA LEU A 11 -6.10 -1.28 5.25
C LEU A 11 -5.33 -2.59 5.00
N ALA A 12 -4.00 -2.54 4.89
CA ALA A 12 -3.16 -3.73 4.72
C ALA A 12 -3.39 -4.73 5.85
N PHE A 13 -3.44 -4.24 7.10
CA PHE A 13 -3.73 -5.07 8.27
C PHE A 13 -5.11 -5.73 8.21
N ALA A 14 -6.15 -4.98 7.80
CA ALA A 14 -7.51 -5.52 7.67
C ALA A 14 -7.61 -6.58 6.56
N LEU A 15 -6.97 -6.34 5.41
CA LEU A 15 -6.93 -7.30 4.29
C LEU A 15 -6.23 -8.60 4.70
N GLU A 16 -5.13 -8.53 5.44
CA GLU A 16 -4.38 -9.72 5.84
C GLU A 16 -5.09 -10.54 6.92
N ASN A 17 -5.74 -9.88 7.87
CA ASN A 17 -6.38 -10.57 8.99
C ASN A 17 -7.81 -11.04 8.68
N SER A 18 -8.43 -10.56 7.59
CA SER A 18 -9.76 -10.99 7.15
C SER A 18 -9.65 -11.91 5.93
N THR A 19 -9.03 -13.07 6.17
CA THR A 19 -8.74 -14.08 5.14
C THR A 19 -9.98 -14.68 4.49
N THR A 20 -11.13 -14.66 5.18
CA THR A 20 -12.37 -15.28 4.71
C THR A 20 -13.31 -14.32 3.98
N LYS A 21 -13.25 -13.01 4.26
CA LYS A 21 -14.19 -12.03 3.69
C LYS A 21 -13.49 -11.02 2.78
N LEU A 22 -12.50 -10.32 3.30
CA LEU A 22 -11.85 -9.23 2.57
C LEU A 22 -10.81 -9.74 1.56
N LEU A 23 -10.03 -10.76 1.92
CA LEU A 23 -8.98 -11.27 1.04
C LEU A 23 -9.52 -11.89 -0.26
N PRO A 24 -10.61 -12.69 -0.26
CA PRO A 24 -11.21 -13.17 -1.50
C PRO A 24 -11.82 -12.02 -2.32
N ALA A 25 -12.42 -11.04 -1.66
CA ALA A 25 -12.95 -9.85 -2.33
C ALA A 25 -11.84 -9.02 -2.98
N TRP A 26 -10.70 -8.85 -2.31
CA TRP A 26 -9.51 -8.21 -2.86
C TRP A 26 -9.06 -8.88 -4.15
N TYR A 27 -8.88 -10.21 -4.15
CA TYR A 27 -8.45 -10.92 -5.35
C TYR A 27 -9.49 -10.86 -6.49
N LYS A 28 -10.79 -10.91 -6.18
CA LYS A 28 -11.85 -10.70 -7.19
C LYS A 28 -11.76 -9.31 -7.81
N THR A 29 -11.54 -8.28 -7.00
CA THR A 29 -11.32 -6.90 -7.47
C THR A 29 -10.10 -6.81 -8.39
N LEU A 30 -8.97 -7.43 -8.01
CA LEU A 30 -7.77 -7.44 -8.86
C LEU A 30 -8.03 -8.09 -10.21
N VAL A 31 -8.73 -9.23 -10.24
CA VAL A 31 -9.10 -9.89 -11.50
C VAL A 31 -10.00 -8.99 -12.34
N SER A 32 -11.01 -8.35 -11.74
CA SER A 32 -11.93 -7.46 -12.48
C SER A 32 -11.24 -6.23 -13.08
N LEU A 33 -10.14 -5.79 -12.48
CA LEU A 33 -9.33 -4.66 -12.94
C LEU A 33 -8.12 -5.08 -13.79
N ASN A 34 -8.01 -6.38 -14.12
CA ASN A 34 -6.87 -6.95 -14.83
C ASN A 34 -5.52 -6.63 -14.18
N LEU A 35 -5.48 -6.57 -12.84
CA LEU A 35 -4.27 -6.31 -12.06
C LEU A 35 -3.62 -7.63 -11.63
N PRO A 36 -2.27 -7.69 -11.56
CA PRO A 36 -1.58 -8.88 -11.10
C PRO A 36 -2.02 -9.26 -9.69
N ARG A 37 -2.27 -10.55 -9.47
CA ARG A 37 -2.68 -11.09 -8.17
C ARG A 37 -1.55 -10.94 -7.15
N ARG A 38 -1.61 -9.89 -6.33
CA ARG A 38 -0.61 -9.59 -5.30
C ARG A 38 -1.29 -9.05 -4.05
N MET A 39 -0.73 -9.39 -2.89
CA MET A 39 -1.18 -8.90 -1.61
C MET A 39 -0.50 -7.58 -1.27
N MET A 40 -1.24 -6.67 -0.61
CA MET A 40 -0.67 -5.42 -0.13
C MET A 40 0.38 -5.69 0.95
N PRO A 41 1.63 -5.21 0.80
CA PRO A 41 2.65 -5.33 1.83
C PRO A 41 2.23 -4.62 3.12
N ARG A 42 2.45 -5.25 4.28
CA ARG A 42 2.35 -4.56 5.57
C ARG A 42 3.58 -3.71 5.82
N ASP A 43 3.34 -2.53 6.38
CA ASP A 43 4.40 -1.68 6.91
C ASP A 43 4.85 -2.19 8.28
N VAL A 44 6.13 -2.51 8.42
CA VAL A 44 6.75 -3.17 9.57
C VAL A 44 7.84 -2.28 10.15
N ALA A 45 7.66 -1.82 11.39
CA ALA A 45 8.57 -0.85 12.02
C ALA A 45 10.05 -1.27 12.07
N THR A 46 10.34 -2.57 12.10
CA THR A 46 11.71 -3.10 12.13
C THR A 46 12.36 -3.23 10.75
N ARG A 47 11.62 -2.99 9.65
CA ARG A 47 12.13 -3.08 8.28
C ARG A 47 12.21 -1.70 7.65
N TRP A 48 13.42 -1.25 7.35
CA TRP A 48 13.70 0.14 6.96
C TRP A 48 13.02 0.59 5.66
N ASN A 49 12.65 -0.35 4.78
CA ASN A 49 12.00 -0.06 3.49
C ASN A 49 10.50 -0.39 3.44
N SER A 50 9.89 -0.92 4.51
CA SER A 50 8.50 -1.41 4.43
C SER A 50 7.49 -0.31 4.14
N THR A 51 7.76 0.92 4.61
CA THR A 51 6.87 2.06 4.34
C THR A 51 6.92 2.43 2.86
N TYR A 52 8.10 2.39 2.25
CA TYR A 52 8.26 2.61 0.81
C TYR A 52 7.54 1.52 0.01
N ASP A 53 7.78 0.24 0.33
CA ASP A 53 7.17 -0.89 -0.38
C ASP A 53 5.64 -0.85 -0.32
N MET A 54 5.08 -0.49 0.85
CA MET A 54 3.63 -0.32 1.02
C MET A 54 3.09 0.85 0.18
N LEU A 55 3.80 1.99 0.16
CA LEU A 55 3.40 3.17 -0.61
C LEU A 55 3.46 2.91 -2.12
N GLU A 56 4.55 2.31 -2.60
CA GLU A 56 4.73 1.95 -3.99
C GLU A 56 3.62 0.99 -4.46
N PHE A 57 3.33 -0.04 -3.67
CA PHE A 57 2.21 -0.93 -3.94
C PHE A 57 0.87 -0.17 -3.95
N ALA A 58 0.60 0.65 -2.94
CA ALA A 58 -0.66 1.36 -2.82
C ALA A 58 -0.92 2.29 -4.01
N ILE A 59 0.12 2.95 -4.52
CA ILE A 59 0.03 3.83 -5.69
C ILE A 59 -0.25 3.01 -6.95
N GLN A 60 0.44 1.88 -7.16
CA GLN A 60 0.21 0.99 -8.31
C GLN A 60 -1.20 0.37 -8.28
N TYR A 61 -1.69 0.01 -7.10
CA TYR A 61 -2.98 -0.67 -6.89
C TYR A 61 -4.10 0.29 -6.47
N ARG A 62 -3.93 1.61 -6.69
CA ARG A 62 -4.91 2.62 -6.31
C ARG A 62 -6.33 2.33 -6.81
N PRO A 63 -6.57 1.93 -8.08
CA PRO A 63 -7.93 1.61 -8.55
C PRO A 63 -8.61 0.50 -7.73
N ALA A 64 -7.85 -0.52 -7.33
CA ALA A 64 -8.36 -1.60 -6.49
C ALA A 64 -8.67 -1.14 -5.07
N ILE A 65 -7.83 -0.28 -4.49
CA ILE A 65 -8.03 0.30 -3.17
C ILE A 65 -9.26 1.22 -3.16
N ASP A 66 -9.39 2.08 -4.17
CA ASP A 66 -10.52 3.00 -4.31
C ASP A 66 -11.83 2.20 -4.48
N LEU A 67 -11.85 1.15 -5.31
CA LEU A 67 -13.03 0.29 -5.46
C LEU A 67 -13.38 -0.46 -4.16
N MET A 68 -12.39 -1.07 -3.51
CA MET A 68 -12.63 -1.82 -2.28
C MET A 68 -13.16 -0.94 -1.15
N THR A 69 -12.61 0.27 -0.99
CA THR A 69 -13.09 1.22 0.02
C THR A 69 -14.43 1.88 -0.33
N ALA A 70 -14.83 1.85 -1.61
CA ALA A 70 -16.16 2.30 -2.04
C ALA A 70 -17.24 1.23 -1.82
N VAL A 71 -16.94 -0.05 -2.07
CA VAL A 71 -17.91 -1.16 -2.03
C VAL A 71 -18.05 -1.76 -0.62
N ARG A 72 -16.98 -1.79 0.16
CA ARG A 72 -16.96 -2.42 1.50
C ARG A 72 -17.11 -1.37 2.59
N GLU A 73 -18.24 -1.41 3.30
CA GLU A 73 -18.53 -0.47 4.39
C GLU A 73 -17.47 -0.52 5.49
N GLU A 74 -16.96 -1.71 5.81
CA GLU A 74 -15.93 -1.91 6.82
C GLU A 74 -14.58 -1.26 6.45
N LEU A 75 -14.34 -1.03 5.15
CA LEU A 75 -13.14 -0.39 4.62
C LEU A 75 -13.32 1.08 4.27
N ARG A 76 -14.56 1.61 4.25
CA ARG A 76 -14.87 2.98 3.84
C ARG A 76 -14.13 4.03 4.66
N LYS A 77 -13.90 3.76 5.95
CA LYS A 77 -13.10 4.61 6.86
C LYS A 77 -11.61 4.76 6.46
N TYR A 78 -11.12 3.85 5.62
CA TYR A 78 -9.75 3.89 5.09
C TYR A 78 -9.67 4.53 3.71
N LYS A 79 -10.79 5.03 3.15
CA LYS A 79 -10.79 5.74 1.87
C LYS A 79 -9.83 6.94 1.94
N LEU A 80 -8.97 7.05 0.94
CA LEU A 80 -8.08 8.17 0.76
C LEU A 80 -8.76 9.20 -0.16
N VAL A 81 -8.71 10.48 0.21
CA VAL A 81 -9.09 11.57 -0.68
C VAL A 81 -7.93 11.96 -1.60
N SER A 82 -8.20 12.75 -2.65
CA SER A 82 -7.18 13.16 -3.63
C SER A 82 -5.94 13.79 -2.99
N GLU A 83 -6.14 14.60 -1.95
CA GLU A 83 -5.04 15.24 -1.22
C GLU A 83 -4.19 14.22 -0.44
N GLU A 84 -4.82 13.22 0.18
CA GLU A 84 -4.11 12.15 0.88
C GLU A 84 -3.30 11.28 -0.10
N TRP A 85 -3.82 11.06 -1.31
CA TRP A 85 -3.10 10.39 -2.39
C TRP A 85 -1.91 11.20 -2.89
N ARG A 86 -2.05 12.53 -3.03
CA ARG A 86 -0.95 13.44 -3.38
C ARG A 86 0.17 13.35 -2.36
N ILE A 87 -0.18 13.47 -1.09
CA ILE A 87 0.75 13.38 0.03
C ILE A 87 1.44 12.00 0.08
N ALA A 88 0.71 10.91 -0.17
CA ALA A 88 1.27 9.56 -0.23
C ALA A 88 2.30 9.43 -1.37
N LYS A 89 2.04 10.06 -2.51
CA LYS A 89 2.94 10.09 -3.67
C LYS A 89 4.21 10.90 -3.39
N GLU A 90 4.07 12.11 -2.85
CA GLU A 90 5.22 12.95 -2.46
C GLU A 90 6.12 12.21 -1.46
N LEU A 91 5.53 11.54 -0.47
CA LEU A 91 6.28 10.74 0.49
C LEU A 91 6.97 9.53 -0.16
N GLN A 92 6.30 8.84 -1.09
CA GLN A 92 6.91 7.75 -1.86
C GLN A 92 8.15 8.25 -2.62
N ASP A 93 8.06 9.42 -3.26
CA ASP A 93 9.15 9.98 -4.05
C ASP A 93 10.36 10.36 -3.17
N VAL A 94 10.13 10.93 -1.98
CA VAL A 94 11.20 11.20 -0.99
C VAL A 94 11.86 9.91 -0.52
N LEU A 95 11.07 8.87 -0.23
CA LEU A 95 11.60 7.59 0.26
C LEU A 95 12.30 6.78 -0.85
N LYS A 96 11.93 6.97 -2.12
CA LYS A 96 12.57 6.33 -3.27
C LYS A 96 14.07 6.66 -3.34
N VAL A 97 14.42 7.92 -3.05
CA VAL A 97 15.80 8.40 -3.05
C VAL A 97 16.63 7.61 -2.03
N SER A 98 16.11 7.46 -0.81
CA SER A 98 16.75 6.68 0.26
C SER A 98 16.89 5.20 -0.09
N HIS A 99 15.85 4.59 -0.70
CA HIS A 99 15.91 3.20 -1.13
C HIS A 99 17.00 2.95 -2.17
N PHE A 100 17.11 3.84 -3.16
CA PHE A 100 18.14 3.76 -4.22
C PHE A 100 19.56 3.90 -3.65
N PHE A 101 19.79 4.86 -2.75
CA PHE A 101 21.11 5.05 -2.13
C PHE A 101 21.53 3.86 -1.25
N PHE A 102 20.61 3.26 -0.50
CA PHE A 102 20.90 2.10 0.33
C PHE A 102 21.19 0.85 -0.50
N PHE A 103 20.39 0.60 -1.55
CA PHE A 103 20.61 -0.52 -2.46
C PHE A 103 21.97 -0.42 -3.15
N ARG A 104 22.36 0.77 -3.65
CA ARG A 104 23.68 0.99 -4.28
C ARG A 104 24.85 0.74 -3.34
N ARG A 105 24.72 1.05 -2.04
CA ARG A 105 25.77 0.78 -1.04
C ARG A 105 25.96 -0.71 -0.78
N SER A 106 24.88 -1.49 -0.85
CA SER A 106 24.90 -2.94 -0.62
C SER A 106 25.53 -3.72 -1.78
N VAL A 107 25.42 -3.24 -3.02
CA VAL A 107 26.05 -3.88 -4.21
C VAL A 107 27.50 -3.44 -4.48
N LEU A 108 28.01 -2.42 -3.79
CA LEU A 108 29.40 -1.94 -3.94
C LEU A 108 30.31 -2.34 -2.75
N SER A 109 29.87 -3.28 -1.91
CA SER A 109 30.67 -3.84 -0.81
C SER A 109 31.16 -5.27 -1.09
N VAL A 110 31.47 -5.57 -2.36
CA VAL A 110 32.16 -6.82 -2.77
C VAL A 110 33.44 -6.44 -3.48
#